data_AF-A0A8E2AHJ5-F1
#
_entry.id   AF-A0A8E2AHJ5-F1
#
_cell.length_a   1.000
_cell.length_b   1.000
_cell.length_c   1.000
_cell.angle_alpha   90.00
_cell.angle_beta   90.00
_cell.angle_gamma   90.00
#
_symmetry.space_group_name_H-M   'P 1'
#
loop_
_entity.id
_entity.type
_entity.pdbx_description
1 polymer ?
#
loop_
_entity_poly.entity_id
_entity_poly.type
_entity_poly.pdbx_seq_one_letter_code
_entity_poly.pdbx_strand_id
1 'polypeptide(L)'
;FAKHYSIKAAKASKVAKSTRAAEALIGDIPPWEGRVLYSARVDPHLTFGCEVSLDIDATLLRPLGDVQHQYLRRSLGLSARCATVVLFTDTGLQPLRYRRALLALRYLQYMFLLGDTASLISCALTEAFALACNSPSSSSWKSDLHHVLAGLQPPVVFDYHCPLSATLLSRLVDAVTAFLHASLRQVVSTLPKLSLLATCTKTGDGAVLAFWHYLHVLVPQHRVALMRLLVSDHPLAVECLR
;
A
#
# COMPACT_ATOMS: atom_id res chain seq x y z
N PHE A 1 9.13 -11.04 -15.88
CA PHE A 1 8.47 -9.95 -15.13
C PHE A 1 9.43 -8.84 -14.64
N ALA A 2 10.64 -9.13 -14.16
CA ALA A 2 11.56 -8.14 -13.59
C ALA A 2 11.76 -6.83 -14.42
N LYS A 3 11.96 -6.95 -15.74
CA LYS A 3 12.08 -5.77 -16.64
C LYS A 3 10.86 -4.85 -16.60
N HIS A 4 9.66 -5.40 -16.42
CA HIS A 4 8.45 -4.61 -16.32
C HIS A 4 8.42 -3.78 -15.02
N TYR A 5 8.73 -4.42 -13.89
CA TYR A 5 8.81 -3.76 -12.59
C TYR A 5 9.85 -2.63 -12.60
N SER A 6 11.04 -2.86 -13.18
CA SER A 6 12.07 -1.84 -13.26
C SER A 6 11.66 -0.65 -14.13
N ILE A 7 11.01 -0.90 -15.29
CA ILE A 7 10.47 0.17 -16.15
C ILE A 7 9.39 0.97 -15.41
N LYS A 8 8.48 0.30 -14.70
CA LYS A 8 7.40 0.98 -13.95
C LYS A 8 7.93 1.77 -12.78
N ALA A 9 8.89 1.24 -12.02
CA ALA A 9 9.57 1.96 -10.95
C ALA A 9 10.30 3.20 -11.48
N ALA A 10 11.02 3.08 -12.60
CA ALA A 10 11.71 4.21 -13.22
C ALA A 10 10.73 5.30 -13.69
N LYS A 11 9.62 4.92 -14.33
CA LYS A 11 8.56 5.86 -14.74
C LYS A 11 7.91 6.54 -13.54
N ALA A 12 7.53 5.77 -12.52
CA ALA A 12 6.96 6.29 -11.28
C ALA A 12 7.92 7.27 -10.59
N SER A 13 9.21 6.91 -10.49
CA SER A 13 10.25 7.77 -9.90
C SER A 13 10.45 9.05 -10.69
N LYS A 14 10.47 8.99 -12.03
CA LYS A 14 10.58 10.18 -12.88
C LYS A 14 9.41 11.13 -12.68
N VAL A 15 8.18 10.60 -12.65
CA VAL A 15 6.98 11.40 -12.42
C VAL A 15 6.96 11.98 -11.00
N ALA A 16 7.29 11.17 -9.98
CA ALA A 16 7.42 11.62 -8.59
C ALA A 16 8.40 12.80 -8.45
N LYS A 17 9.59 12.69 -9.06
CA LYS A 17 10.61 13.75 -9.07
C LYS A 17 10.11 14.99 -9.81
N SER A 18 9.48 14.83 -10.96
CA SER A 18 8.92 15.94 -11.74
C SER A 18 7.82 16.67 -10.99
N THR A 19 6.91 15.95 -10.33
CA THR A 19 5.86 16.53 -9.47
C THR A 19 6.47 17.35 -8.35
N ARG A 20 7.55 16.86 -7.72
CA ARG A 20 8.22 17.58 -6.63
C ARG A 20 9.14 18.70 -7.12
N ALA A 21 9.62 18.65 -8.36
CA ALA A 21 10.37 19.75 -8.95
C ALA A 21 9.53 21.03 -9.07
N ALA A 22 8.20 20.91 -9.13
CA ALA A 22 7.29 22.06 -9.09
C ALA A 22 7.46 22.89 -7.81
N GLU A 23 7.93 22.30 -6.70
CA GLU A 23 8.18 23.02 -5.44
C GLU A 23 9.16 24.19 -5.61
N ALA A 24 10.08 24.10 -6.58
CA ALA A 24 11.01 25.19 -6.88
C ALA A 24 10.33 26.42 -7.52
N LEU A 25 9.13 26.26 -8.08
CA LEU A 25 8.37 27.32 -8.76
C LEU A 25 7.22 27.85 -7.89
N ILE A 26 6.53 26.97 -7.16
CA ILE A 26 5.31 27.33 -6.42
C ILE A 26 5.51 27.34 -4.89
N GLY A 27 6.70 26.97 -4.41
CA GLY A 27 6.96 26.77 -2.99
C GLY A 27 6.53 25.40 -2.49
N ASP A 28 6.36 25.26 -1.17
CA ASP A 28 6.00 24.01 -0.52
C ASP A 28 4.64 23.47 -1.01
N ILE A 29 4.61 22.20 -1.41
CA ILE A 29 3.36 21.50 -1.75
C ILE A 29 2.81 20.89 -0.45
N PRO A 30 1.63 21.32 0.02
CA PRO A 30 1.09 20.78 1.26
C PRO A 30 0.76 19.28 1.12
N PRO A 31 0.71 18.51 2.23
CA PRO A 31 0.63 17.06 2.16
C PRO A 31 -0.67 16.54 1.52
N TRP A 32 -1.76 17.31 1.60
CA TRP A 32 -3.04 16.93 0.98
C TRP A 32 -2.94 16.94 -0.54
N GLU A 33 -2.46 18.05 -1.12
CA GLU A 33 -2.20 18.18 -2.55
C GLU A 33 -1.14 17.17 -2.99
N GLY A 34 -0.12 16.93 -2.16
CA GLY A 34 0.86 15.86 -2.35
C GLY A 34 0.21 14.48 -2.45
N ARG A 35 -0.77 14.16 -1.60
CA ARG A 35 -1.52 12.90 -1.66
C ARG A 35 -2.37 12.81 -2.94
N VAL A 36 -3.01 13.90 -3.35
CA VAL A 36 -3.80 13.96 -4.59
C VAL A 36 -2.89 13.73 -5.80
N LEU A 37 -1.76 14.43 -5.86
CA LEU A 37 -0.78 14.29 -6.93
C LEU A 37 -0.15 12.89 -6.97
N TYR A 38 0.14 12.29 -5.80
CA TYR A 38 0.54 10.88 -5.72
C TYR A 38 -0.48 9.98 -6.40
N SER A 39 -1.75 10.11 -6.01
CA SER A 39 -2.83 9.24 -6.48
C SER A 39 -3.09 9.40 -7.97
N ALA A 40 -2.95 10.61 -8.50
CA ALA A 40 -3.19 10.92 -9.91
C ALA A 40 -2.01 10.58 -10.83
N ARG A 41 -0.76 10.68 -10.34
CA ARG A 41 0.44 10.69 -11.20
C ARG A 41 1.40 9.54 -10.92
N VAL A 42 1.58 9.17 -9.65
CA VAL A 42 2.57 8.16 -9.24
C VAL A 42 1.91 6.80 -9.10
N ASP A 43 0.79 6.74 -8.38
CA ASP A 43 0.08 5.50 -8.08
C ASP A 43 -0.29 4.70 -9.34
N PRO A 44 -0.78 5.29 -10.46
CA PRO A 44 -1.12 4.53 -11.65
C PRO A 44 0.07 3.78 -12.28
N HIS A 45 1.30 4.26 -12.05
CA HIS A 45 2.49 3.54 -12.47
C HIS A 45 2.85 2.39 -11.52
N LEU A 46 2.60 2.57 -10.22
CA LEU A 46 2.88 1.57 -9.19
C LEU A 46 1.84 0.45 -9.14
N THR A 47 0.60 0.71 -9.54
CA THR A 47 -0.50 -0.26 -9.56
C THR A 47 -0.77 -0.85 -10.94
N PHE A 48 -0.05 -0.43 -11.97
CA PHE A 48 -0.28 -0.88 -13.33
C PHE A 48 -0.22 -2.41 -13.46
N GLY A 49 -1.30 -3.00 -13.98
CA GLY A 49 -1.38 -4.43 -14.31
C GLY A 49 -1.27 -5.37 -13.11
N CYS A 50 -1.47 -4.87 -11.89
CA CYS A 50 -1.38 -5.68 -10.67
C CYS A 50 -2.48 -6.73 -10.55
N GLU A 51 -3.60 -6.50 -11.22
CA GLU A 51 -4.75 -7.39 -11.29
C GLU A 51 -4.50 -8.60 -12.20
N VAL A 52 -3.63 -8.45 -13.21
CA VAL A 52 -3.26 -9.52 -14.13
C VAL A 52 -1.97 -10.21 -13.69
N SER A 53 -0.97 -9.44 -13.27
CA SER A 53 0.35 -9.93 -12.84
C SER A 53 0.53 -9.72 -11.35
N LEU A 54 0.25 -10.78 -10.58
CA LEU A 54 0.34 -10.78 -9.12
C LEU A 54 1.80 -10.70 -8.63
N ASP A 55 1.99 -10.09 -7.46
CA ASP A 55 3.31 -9.82 -6.86
C ASP A 55 3.88 -11.03 -6.10
N ILE A 56 4.13 -12.15 -6.81
CA ILE A 56 4.65 -13.39 -6.21
C ILE A 56 6.02 -13.15 -5.54
N ASP A 57 6.91 -12.45 -6.26
CA ASP A 57 8.26 -12.15 -5.79
C ASP A 57 8.32 -10.76 -5.11
N ALA A 58 8.45 -10.77 -3.78
CA ALA A 58 8.57 -9.56 -2.99
C ALA A 58 9.81 -8.73 -3.34
N THR A 59 10.88 -9.34 -3.87
CA THR A 59 12.10 -8.62 -4.26
C THR A 59 11.87 -7.73 -5.48
N LEU A 60 11.01 -8.16 -6.42
CA LEU A 60 10.63 -7.38 -7.59
C LEU A 60 9.68 -6.22 -7.23
N LEU A 61 8.88 -6.39 -6.19
CA LEU A 61 7.98 -5.34 -5.69
C LEU A 61 8.73 -4.22 -4.96
N ARG A 62 9.87 -4.53 -4.34
CA ARG A 62 10.62 -3.58 -3.49
C ARG A 62 10.94 -2.25 -4.19
N PRO A 63 11.47 -2.19 -5.43
CA PRO A 63 11.73 -0.93 -6.11
C PRO A 63 10.48 -0.05 -6.31
N LEU A 64 9.30 -0.66 -6.49
CA LEU A 64 8.05 0.09 -6.58
C LEU A 64 7.64 0.66 -5.20
N GLY A 65 7.77 -0.14 -4.14
CA GLY A 65 7.54 0.30 -2.77
C GLY A 65 8.48 1.42 -2.35
N ASP A 66 9.75 1.36 -2.73
CA ASP A 66 10.73 2.40 -2.44
C ASP A 66 10.36 3.75 -3.06
N VAL A 67 9.77 3.77 -4.26
CA VAL A 67 9.25 5.00 -4.89
C VAL A 67 8.08 5.57 -4.06
N GLN A 68 7.15 4.72 -3.60
CA GLN A 68 6.06 5.16 -2.73
C GLN A 68 6.62 5.77 -1.44
N HIS A 69 7.51 5.06 -0.74
CA HIS A 69 8.09 5.53 0.52
C HIS A 69 8.84 6.84 0.34
N GLN A 70 9.66 6.97 -0.72
CA GLN A 70 10.42 8.18 -0.98
C GLN A 70 9.51 9.37 -1.26
N TYR A 71 8.44 9.17 -2.05
CA TYR A 71 7.47 10.22 -2.33
C TYR A 71 6.78 10.71 -1.05
N LEU A 72 6.29 9.78 -0.21
CA LEU A 72 5.57 10.11 1.01
C LEU A 72 6.47 10.75 2.07
N ARG A 73 7.70 10.24 2.26
CA ARG A 73 8.69 10.86 3.16
C ARG A 73 8.95 12.32 2.78
N ARG A 74 9.16 12.58 1.49
CA ARG A 74 9.36 13.95 1.00
C ARG A 74 8.12 14.81 1.21
N SER A 75 6.92 14.27 1.00
CA SER A 75 5.65 14.97 1.25
C SER A 75 5.46 15.40 2.70
N LEU A 76 5.94 14.58 3.63
CA LEU A 76 5.75 14.79 5.06
C LEU A 76 6.95 15.49 5.73
N GLY A 77 8.04 15.72 4.98
CA GLY A 77 9.29 16.27 5.52
C GLY A 77 10.05 15.32 6.45
N LEU A 78 9.85 14.01 6.29
CA LEU A 78 10.42 12.97 7.14
C LEU A 78 11.73 12.41 6.59
N SER A 79 12.62 12.00 7.49
CA SER A 79 13.88 11.35 7.16
C SER A 79 13.70 9.87 6.78
N ALA A 80 14.76 9.28 6.24
CA ALA A 80 14.79 7.84 5.96
C ALA A 80 14.76 6.96 7.22
N ARG A 81 15.06 7.54 8.40
CA ARG A 81 15.09 6.83 9.70
C ARG A 81 13.70 6.68 10.32
N CYS A 82 12.74 7.49 9.88
CA CYS A 82 11.37 7.44 10.37
C CYS A 82 10.69 6.11 10.01
N ALA A 83 9.91 5.59 10.95
CA ALA A 83 9.16 4.35 10.79
C ALA A 83 8.20 4.43 9.61
N THR A 84 8.30 3.47 8.68
CA THR A 84 7.52 3.47 7.44
C THR A 84 6.01 3.45 7.66
N VAL A 85 5.54 2.89 8.79
CA VAL A 85 4.12 2.83 9.18
C VAL A 85 3.46 4.22 9.14
N VAL A 86 4.19 5.24 9.58
CA VAL A 86 3.75 6.65 9.66
C VAL A 86 3.33 7.17 8.30
N LEU A 87 4.04 6.78 7.24
CA LEU A 87 3.76 7.22 5.88
C LEU A 87 2.33 6.85 5.45
N PHE A 88 1.80 5.76 5.99
CA PHE A 88 0.48 5.24 5.66
C PHE A 88 -0.56 5.73 6.64
N THR A 89 -0.26 5.69 7.94
CA THR A 89 -1.21 6.11 8.97
C THR A 89 -1.57 7.58 8.85
N ASP A 90 -0.59 8.41 8.47
CA ASP A 90 -0.75 9.86 8.48
C ASP A 90 -1.37 10.37 7.17
N THR A 91 -1.07 9.70 6.06
CA THR A 91 -1.58 10.08 4.74
C THR A 91 -2.88 9.37 4.39
N GLY A 92 -3.25 8.30 5.10
CA GLY A 92 -4.38 7.43 4.75
C GLY A 92 -4.18 6.62 3.46
N LEU A 93 -2.94 6.52 2.96
CA LEU A 93 -2.61 5.67 1.82
C LEU A 93 -2.26 4.26 2.28
N GLN A 94 -2.54 3.29 1.41
CA GLN A 94 -2.22 1.89 1.68
C GLN A 94 -0.78 1.58 1.26
N PRO A 95 -0.05 0.74 2.02
CA PRO A 95 1.21 0.18 1.54
C PRO A 95 1.00 -0.55 0.22
N LEU A 96 1.92 -0.35 -0.73
CA LEU A 96 1.74 -0.78 -2.11
C LEU A 96 1.36 -2.27 -2.25
N ARG A 97 1.96 -3.13 -1.42
CA ARG A 97 1.69 -4.57 -1.41
C ARG A 97 0.22 -4.89 -1.12
N TYR A 98 -0.36 -4.24 -0.10
CA TYR A 98 -1.76 -4.40 0.25
C TYR A 98 -2.67 -3.79 -0.83
N ARG A 99 -2.30 -2.62 -1.34
CA ARG A 99 -3.05 -1.93 -2.39
C ARG A 99 -3.18 -2.79 -3.66
N ARG A 100 -2.08 -3.37 -4.12
CA ARG A 100 -2.03 -4.22 -5.32
C ARG A 100 -2.82 -5.53 -5.11
N ALA A 101 -2.69 -6.17 -3.94
CA ALA A 101 -3.50 -7.35 -3.60
C ALA A 101 -5.01 -7.04 -3.57
N LEU A 102 -5.42 -5.92 -2.97
CA LEU A 102 -6.81 -5.50 -2.93
C LEU A 102 -7.37 -5.16 -4.31
N LEU A 103 -6.57 -4.53 -5.18
CA LEU A 103 -6.96 -4.25 -6.56
C LEU A 103 -7.19 -5.54 -7.35
N ALA A 104 -6.30 -6.54 -7.21
CA ALA A 104 -6.48 -7.84 -7.84
C ALA A 104 -7.75 -8.56 -7.35
N LEU A 105 -7.99 -8.57 -6.03
CA LEU A 105 -9.20 -9.19 -5.46
C LEU A 105 -10.49 -8.49 -5.93
N ARG A 106 -10.50 -7.15 -5.93
CA ARG A 106 -11.67 -6.37 -6.37
C ARG A 106 -11.92 -6.49 -7.87
N TYR A 107 -10.86 -6.56 -8.67
CA TYR A 107 -10.98 -6.84 -10.10
C TYR A 107 -11.62 -8.21 -10.33
N LEU A 108 -11.18 -9.23 -9.58
CA LEU A 108 -11.78 -10.55 -9.66
C LEU A 108 -13.26 -10.53 -9.22
N GLN A 109 -13.60 -9.85 -8.12
CA GLN A 109 -15.01 -9.68 -7.72
C GLN A 109 -15.86 -9.06 -8.83
N TYR A 110 -15.33 -8.01 -9.47
CA TYR A 110 -16.00 -7.35 -10.59
C TYR A 110 -16.23 -8.31 -11.76
N MET A 111 -15.26 -9.19 -12.08
CA MET A 111 -15.44 -10.23 -13.10
C MET A 111 -16.56 -11.22 -12.75
N PHE A 112 -16.70 -11.61 -11.47
CA PHE A 112 -17.80 -12.47 -11.02
C PHE A 112 -19.17 -11.78 -11.11
N LEU A 113 -19.22 -10.47 -10.83
CA LEU A 113 -20.46 -9.69 -10.92
C LEU A 113 -20.94 -9.48 -12.35
N LEU A 114 -20.03 -9.39 -13.32
CA LEU A 114 -20.37 -9.25 -14.74
C LEU A 114 -21.12 -10.48 -15.29
N GLY A 115 -20.89 -11.67 -14.72
CA GLY A 115 -21.68 -12.88 -15.03
C GLY A 115 -21.59 -13.40 -16.48
N ASP A 116 -20.78 -12.77 -17.34
CA ASP A 116 -20.68 -13.12 -18.74
C ASP A 116 -19.78 -14.34 -18.95
N THR A 117 -20.42 -15.51 -19.02
CA THR A 117 -19.76 -16.79 -19.26
C THR A 117 -19.12 -16.90 -20.65
N ALA A 118 -19.49 -16.06 -21.62
CA ALA A 118 -18.93 -16.04 -22.96
C ALA A 118 -17.72 -15.10 -23.12
N SER A 119 -17.39 -14.33 -22.07
CA SER A 119 -16.22 -13.45 -22.07
C SER A 119 -14.91 -14.25 -22.02
N LEU A 120 -13.91 -13.81 -22.80
CA LEU A 120 -12.55 -14.37 -22.78
C LEU A 120 -11.96 -14.43 -21.36
N ILE A 121 -12.36 -13.50 -20.49
CA ILE A 121 -11.88 -13.46 -19.10
C ILE A 121 -12.48 -14.61 -18.28
N SER A 122 -13.76 -14.93 -18.48
CA SER A 122 -14.41 -16.06 -17.81
C SER A 122 -13.79 -17.40 -18.22
N CYS A 123 -13.49 -17.56 -19.51
CA CYS A 123 -12.73 -18.72 -20.01
C CYS A 123 -11.34 -18.79 -19.38
N ALA A 124 -10.60 -17.68 -19.33
CA ALA A 124 -9.27 -17.64 -18.73
C ALA A 124 -9.27 -17.96 -17.23
N LEU A 125 -10.28 -17.48 -16.48
CA LEU A 125 -10.44 -17.79 -15.06
C LEU A 125 -10.79 -19.27 -14.84
N THR A 126 -11.70 -19.80 -15.65
CA THR A 126 -12.07 -21.23 -15.60
C THR A 126 -10.86 -22.12 -15.86
N GLU A 127 -10.06 -21.79 -16.88
CA GLU A 127 -8.82 -22.50 -17.21
C GLU A 127 -7.79 -22.38 -16.08
N ALA A 128 -7.59 -21.17 -15.53
CA ALA A 128 -6.67 -20.97 -14.41
C ALA A 128 -7.06 -21.77 -13.16
N PHE A 129 -8.36 -21.99 -12.94
CA PHE A 129 -8.88 -22.81 -11.85
C PHE A 129 -8.76 -24.30 -12.15
N ALA A 130 -9.05 -24.72 -13.37
CA ALA A 130 -8.85 -26.11 -13.79
C ALA A 130 -7.38 -26.52 -13.64
N LEU A 131 -6.45 -25.66 -14.10
CA LEU A 131 -5.01 -25.88 -13.93
C LEU A 131 -4.59 -26.01 -12.46
N ALA A 132 -5.13 -25.14 -11.59
CA ALA A 132 -4.86 -25.18 -10.16
C ALA A 132 -5.36 -26.48 -9.49
N CYS A 133 -6.54 -26.97 -9.87
CA CYS A 133 -7.13 -28.16 -9.27
C CYS A 133 -6.51 -29.45 -9.82
N ASN A 134 -6.16 -29.50 -11.10
CA ASN A 134 -5.69 -30.70 -11.77
C ASN A 134 -4.18 -30.95 -11.60
N SER A 135 -3.40 -29.89 -11.33
CA SER A 135 -1.95 -29.98 -11.22
C SER A 135 -1.43 -29.10 -10.08
N PRO A 136 -1.16 -29.67 -8.89
CA PRO A 136 -0.70 -28.92 -7.71
C PRO A 136 0.63 -28.18 -7.91
N SER A 137 1.43 -28.61 -8.89
CA SER A 137 2.73 -28.00 -9.25
C SER A 137 2.65 -27.00 -10.41
N SER A 138 1.47 -26.79 -11.00
CA SER A 138 1.30 -25.89 -12.14
C SER A 138 1.10 -24.45 -11.65
N SER A 139 1.92 -23.54 -12.19
CA SER A 139 1.73 -22.10 -11.99
C SER A 139 0.44 -21.65 -12.68
N SER A 140 -0.51 -21.17 -11.89
CA SER A 140 -1.74 -20.55 -12.39
C SER A 140 -2.02 -19.26 -11.61
N TRP A 141 -2.89 -18.42 -12.16
CA TRP A 141 -3.27 -17.19 -11.47
C TRP A 141 -3.85 -17.45 -10.06
N LYS A 142 -4.55 -18.58 -9.85
CA LYS A 142 -5.08 -18.98 -8.53
C LYS A 142 -3.96 -19.38 -7.56
N SER A 143 -2.94 -20.13 -8.01
CA SER A 143 -1.78 -20.45 -7.16
C SER A 143 -1.01 -19.19 -6.79
N ASP A 144 -0.88 -18.26 -7.73
CA ASP A 144 -0.20 -16.99 -7.53
C ASP A 144 -0.95 -16.12 -6.51
N LEU A 145 -2.29 -16.07 -6.61
CA LEU A 145 -3.14 -15.38 -5.63
C LEU A 145 -2.96 -15.96 -4.23
N HIS A 146 -3.01 -17.30 -4.12
CA HIS A 146 -2.78 -17.97 -2.84
C HIS A 146 -1.40 -17.62 -2.28
N HIS A 147 -0.36 -17.64 -3.09
CA HIS A 147 1.01 -17.28 -2.68
C HIS A 147 1.12 -15.81 -2.23
N VAL A 148 0.53 -14.88 -2.98
CA VAL A 148 0.56 -13.45 -2.65
C VAL A 148 -0.15 -13.17 -1.34
N LEU A 149 -1.33 -13.74 -1.12
CA LEU A 149 -2.10 -13.55 0.10
C LEU A 149 -1.43 -14.20 1.32
N ALA A 150 -0.88 -15.41 1.16
CA ALA A 150 -0.09 -16.08 2.19
C ALA A 150 1.20 -15.31 2.52
N GLY A 151 1.75 -14.57 1.56
CA GLY A 151 2.93 -13.74 1.77
C GLY A 151 2.66 -12.47 2.59
N LEU A 152 1.41 -12.01 2.71
CA LEU A 152 1.07 -10.82 3.50
C LEU A 152 1.42 -11.00 4.99
N GLN A 153 1.48 -9.90 5.74
CA GLN A 153 1.87 -9.92 7.15
C GLN A 153 0.87 -9.10 7.98
N PRO A 154 -0.14 -9.76 8.57
CA PRO A 154 -0.30 -11.22 8.72
C PRO A 154 -0.75 -11.95 7.43
N PRO A 155 -0.49 -13.27 7.32
CA PRO A 155 -0.85 -14.07 6.15
C PRO A 155 -2.36 -14.22 6.03
N VAL A 156 -2.88 -14.07 4.82
CA VAL A 156 -4.30 -14.31 4.51
C VAL A 156 -4.40 -15.61 3.75
N VAL A 157 -5.00 -16.62 4.38
CA VAL A 157 -5.11 -17.97 3.81
C VAL A 157 -6.57 -18.24 3.47
N PHE A 158 -6.79 -18.95 2.37
CA PHE A 158 -8.07 -19.53 2.01
C PHE A 158 -7.85 -20.96 1.55
N ASP A 159 -8.90 -21.77 1.60
CA ASP A 159 -8.84 -23.14 1.08
C ASP A 159 -8.58 -23.11 -0.43
N TYR A 160 -7.38 -23.53 -0.82
CA TYR A 160 -6.94 -23.57 -2.19
C TYR A 160 -7.79 -24.51 -3.06
N HIS A 161 -8.38 -25.57 -2.49
CA HIS A 161 -9.20 -26.52 -3.24
C HIS A 161 -10.63 -26.01 -3.45
N CYS A 162 -11.08 -25.05 -2.63
CA CYS A 162 -12.39 -24.44 -2.76
C CYS A 162 -12.47 -23.56 -4.03
N PRO A 163 -13.58 -23.61 -4.80
CA PRO A 163 -13.78 -22.69 -5.91
C PRO A 163 -13.90 -21.25 -5.40
N LEU A 164 -13.28 -20.31 -6.12
CA LEU A 164 -13.46 -18.89 -5.80
C LEU A 164 -14.91 -18.48 -6.10
N SER A 165 -15.51 -17.76 -5.18
CA SER A 165 -16.87 -17.23 -5.29
C SER A 165 -16.90 -15.76 -4.91
N ALA A 166 -17.92 -15.02 -5.36
CA ALA A 166 -18.09 -13.62 -4.97
C ALA A 166 -18.10 -13.42 -3.45
N THR A 167 -18.72 -14.35 -2.71
CA THR A 167 -18.78 -14.31 -1.24
C THR A 167 -17.43 -14.56 -0.58
N LEU A 168 -16.65 -15.53 -1.08
CA LEU A 168 -15.29 -15.76 -0.61
C LEU A 168 -14.40 -14.54 -0.89
N LEU A 169 -14.50 -13.97 -2.09
CA LEU A 169 -13.72 -12.79 -2.47
C LEU A 169 -14.07 -11.58 -1.61
N SER A 170 -15.35 -11.36 -1.25
CA SER A 170 -15.74 -10.29 -0.31
C SER A 170 -15.05 -10.48 1.03
N ARG A 171 -15.12 -11.69 1.59
CA ARG A 171 -14.45 -12.03 2.85
C ARG A 171 -12.93 -11.82 2.78
N LEU A 172 -12.29 -12.13 1.64
CA LEU A 172 -10.86 -11.89 1.46
C LEU A 172 -10.51 -10.41 1.40
N VAL A 173 -11.31 -9.60 0.69
CA VAL A 173 -11.12 -8.14 0.67
C VAL A 173 -11.28 -7.55 2.07
N ASP A 174 -12.29 -7.99 2.81
CA ASP A 174 -12.54 -7.53 4.18
C ASP A 174 -11.42 -7.97 5.12
N ALA A 175 -10.98 -9.23 5.02
CA ALA A 175 -9.87 -9.76 5.82
C ALA A 175 -8.56 -9.01 5.56
N VAL A 176 -8.16 -8.83 4.29
CA VAL A 176 -6.95 -8.07 3.93
C VAL A 176 -7.02 -6.65 4.45
N THR A 177 -8.19 -6.00 4.34
CA THR A 177 -8.41 -4.62 4.82
C THR A 177 -8.34 -4.54 6.36
N ALA A 178 -9.00 -5.46 7.06
CA ALA A 178 -8.99 -5.53 8.52
C ALA A 178 -7.58 -5.80 9.06
N PHE A 179 -6.86 -6.74 8.44
CA PHE A 179 -5.49 -7.06 8.83
C PHE A 179 -4.51 -5.92 8.57
N LEU A 180 -4.65 -5.20 7.46
CA LEU A 180 -3.87 -3.99 7.22
C LEU A 180 -4.07 -2.98 8.37
N HIS A 181 -5.33 -2.67 8.70
CA HIS A 181 -5.61 -1.73 9.79
C HIS A 181 -5.10 -2.22 11.14
N ALA A 182 -5.28 -3.50 11.47
CA ALA A 182 -4.81 -4.09 12.71
C ALA A 182 -3.28 -4.06 12.81
N SER A 183 -2.58 -4.45 11.74
CA SER A 183 -1.12 -4.47 11.66
C SER A 183 -0.52 -3.07 11.84
N LEU A 184 -1.06 -2.06 11.14
CA LEU A 184 -0.62 -0.67 11.31
C LEU A 184 -0.89 -0.17 12.74
N ARG A 185 -2.07 -0.46 13.31
CA ARG A 185 -2.43 -0.05 14.67
C ARG A 185 -1.49 -0.66 15.71
N GLN A 186 -1.18 -1.95 15.55
CA GLN A 186 -0.27 -2.67 16.43
C GLN A 186 1.13 -2.07 16.38
N VAL A 187 1.65 -1.75 15.20
CA VAL A 187 2.98 -1.14 15.09
C VAL A 187 3.00 0.25 15.75
N VAL A 188 1.97 1.07 15.53
CA VAL A 188 1.87 2.40 16.18
C VAL A 188 1.79 2.28 17.70
N SER A 189 1.04 1.31 18.23
CA SER A 189 0.88 1.16 19.68
C SER A 189 2.07 0.52 20.39
N THR A 190 2.88 -0.27 19.68
CA THR A 190 4.02 -1.01 20.25
C THR A 190 5.35 -0.29 20.09
N LEU A 191 5.53 0.54 19.06
CA LEU A 191 6.80 1.20 18.80
C LEU A 191 6.99 2.42 19.73
N PRO A 192 8.01 2.44 20.62
CA PRO A 192 8.17 3.52 21.61
C PRO A 192 8.29 4.92 20.98
N LYS A 193 8.96 5.00 19.81
CA LYS A 193 9.14 6.21 19.01
C LYS A 193 7.83 6.85 18.55
N LEU A 194 6.75 6.07 18.51
CA LEU A 194 5.43 6.52 18.06
C LEU A 194 4.44 6.70 19.23
N SER A 195 4.93 6.75 20.47
CA SER A 195 4.08 6.92 21.67
C SER A 195 3.19 8.18 21.62
N LEU A 196 3.71 9.29 21.10
CA LEU A 196 2.93 10.52 20.89
C LEU A 196 1.83 10.30 19.85
N LEU A 197 2.19 9.75 18.69
CA LEU A 197 1.24 9.42 17.63
C LEU A 197 0.16 8.43 18.13
N ALA A 198 0.56 7.41 18.90
CA ALA A 198 -0.34 6.44 19.49
C ALA A 198 -1.36 7.10 20.43
N THR A 199 -0.95 8.14 21.16
CA THR A 199 -1.86 8.91 22.02
C THR A 199 -2.88 9.67 21.17
N CYS A 200 -2.47 10.31 20.08
CA CYS A 200 -3.38 10.96 19.14
C CYS A 200 -4.39 9.96 18.51
N THR A 201 -3.96 8.73 18.24
CA THR A 201 -4.85 7.68 17.71
C THR A 201 -5.92 7.20 18.69
N LYS A 202 -5.67 7.32 19.99
CA LYS A 202 -6.64 6.94 21.03
C LYS A 202 -7.70 8.02 21.27
N THR A 203 -7.38 9.28 21.00
CA THR A 203 -8.27 10.43 21.26
C THR A 203 -9.14 10.83 20.08
N GLY A 204 -8.83 10.38 18.86
CA GLY A 204 -9.64 10.64 17.66
C GLY A 204 -10.60 9.49 17.31
N ASP A 205 -11.19 9.53 16.10
CA ASP A 205 -12.15 8.53 15.56
C ASP A 205 -11.62 7.08 15.44
N GLY A 206 -10.42 6.77 15.94
CA GLY A 206 -9.83 5.43 15.93
C GLY A 206 -9.43 4.91 14.54
N ALA A 207 -9.59 5.72 13.49
CA ALA A 207 -9.20 5.41 12.12
C ALA A 207 -7.66 5.44 11.98
N VAL A 208 -7.08 4.29 11.64
CA VAL A 208 -5.62 4.11 11.53
C VAL A 208 -5.07 4.59 10.19
N LEU A 209 -5.89 4.53 9.13
CA LEU A 209 -5.58 5.06 7.81
C LEU A 209 -6.47 6.27 7.54
N ALA A 210 -6.10 7.41 8.10
CA ALA A 210 -6.79 8.68 7.89
C ALA A 210 -5.80 9.74 7.43
N PHE A 211 -6.29 10.80 6.77
CA PHE A 211 -5.48 12.00 6.62
C PHE A 211 -5.58 12.80 7.92
N TRP A 212 -4.46 13.02 8.59
CA TRP A 212 -4.51 13.62 9.92
C TRP A 212 -4.61 15.15 9.87
N HIS A 213 -5.43 15.71 10.76
CA HIS A 213 -5.73 17.14 10.80
C HIS A 213 -4.49 18.04 10.95
N TYR A 214 -3.47 17.57 11.68
CA TYR A 214 -2.22 18.33 11.85
C TYR A 214 -1.44 18.51 10.54
N LEU A 215 -1.73 17.73 9.49
CA LEU A 215 -1.14 17.92 8.17
C LEU A 215 -1.71 19.14 7.43
N HIS A 216 -2.80 19.72 7.93
CA HIS A 216 -3.38 20.97 7.38
C HIS A 216 -2.73 22.24 7.97
N VAL A 217 -1.71 22.12 8.83
CA VAL A 217 -0.98 23.30 9.33
C VAL A 217 -0.39 24.08 8.15
N LEU A 218 -0.83 25.33 8.03
CA LEU A 218 -0.55 26.21 6.88
C LEU A 218 0.94 26.55 6.75
N VAL A 219 1.61 26.79 7.88
CA VAL A 219 3.05 27.14 7.90
C VAL A 219 3.87 25.86 7.72
N PRO A 220 4.60 25.69 6.60
CA PRO A 220 5.29 24.44 6.30
C PRO A 220 6.31 24.03 7.37
N GLN A 221 7.05 25.01 7.91
CA GLN A 221 8.04 24.76 8.95
C GLN A 221 7.41 24.22 10.24
N HIS A 222 6.27 24.77 10.66
CA HIS A 222 5.55 24.30 11.84
C HIS A 222 4.98 22.90 11.62
N ARG A 223 4.41 22.66 10.44
CA ARG A 223 3.89 21.34 10.06
C ARG A 223 4.99 20.28 10.10
N VAL A 224 6.13 20.53 9.47
CA VAL A 224 7.27 19.58 9.46
C VAL A 224 7.85 19.40 10.86
N ALA A 225 7.98 20.45 11.66
CA ALA A 225 8.45 20.35 13.04
C ALA A 225 7.51 19.49 13.91
N LEU A 226 6.20 19.71 13.80
CA LEU A 226 5.18 18.93 14.49
C LEU A 226 5.20 17.46 14.05
N MET A 227 5.28 17.21 12.74
CA MET A 227 5.40 15.85 12.20
C MET A 227 6.61 15.12 12.78
N ARG A 228 7.78 15.76 12.72
CA ARG A 228 9.03 15.19 13.24
C ARG A 228 8.95 14.95 14.74
N LEU A 229 8.30 15.82 15.50
CA LEU A 229 8.07 15.64 16.93
C LEU A 229 7.21 14.40 17.20
N LEU A 230 6.04 14.28 16.56
CA LEU A 230 5.08 13.20 16.78
C LEU A 230 5.66 11.79 16.51
N VAL A 231 6.58 11.72 15.55
CA VAL A 231 7.13 10.46 15.06
C VAL A 231 8.56 10.22 15.52
N SER A 232 9.06 11.07 16.43
CA SER A 232 10.41 11.00 16.99
C SER A 232 11.52 11.04 15.91
N ASP A 233 11.32 11.87 14.88
CA ASP A 233 12.28 12.15 13.79
C ASP A 233 12.93 13.53 13.97
N HIS A 234 13.32 13.85 15.19
CA HIS A 234 13.99 15.10 15.57
C HIS A 234 15.32 14.82 16.29
N PRO A 235 16.26 15.77 16.34
CA PRO A 235 17.58 15.55 16.96
C PRO A 235 17.50 15.14 18.44
N LEU A 236 16.48 15.60 19.17
CA LEU A 236 16.28 15.24 20.58
C LEU A 236 15.68 13.83 20.78
N ALA A 237 15.28 13.14 19.70
CA ALA A 237 14.77 11.77 19.75
C ALA A 237 15.87 10.71 19.70
N VAL A 238 17.14 11.13 19.70
CA VAL A 238 18.27 10.20 19.83
C VAL A 238 18.17 9.59 21.22
N GLU A 239 17.80 8.31 21.27
CA GLU A 239 17.88 7.48 22.47
C GLU A 239 19.37 7.40 22.87
N CYS A 240 19.80 8.28 23.76
CA CYS A 240 21.03 8.09 24.50
C CYS A 240 20.86 6.85 25.38
N LEU A 241 21.29 5.70 24.87
CA LEU A 241 21.61 4.46 25.57
C LEU A 241 20.64 4.00 26.69
N ARG A 242 19.93 2.90 26.44
CA ARG A 242 19.65 1.89 27.46
C ARG A 242 20.01 0.51 26.93
#